data_AF-A0A916V8T4-F1
#
_entry.id   AF-A0A916V8T4-F1
#
_cell.length_a   1.000
_cell.length_b   1.000
_cell.length_c   1.000
_cell.angle_alpha   90.00
_cell.angle_beta   90.00
_cell.angle_gamma   90.00
#
_symmetry.space_group_name_H-M   'P 1'
#
loop_
_entity.id
_entity.type
_entity.pdbx_description
1 polymer ?
#
loop_
_entity_poly.entity_id
_entity_poly.type
_entity_poly.pdbx_seq_one_letter_code
_entity_poly.pdbx_strand_id
1 'polypeptide(L)' 'MHEEMITTSDAFTTVDCGEYYAILPVHGDYIERYLEMGAKMVETGFSYNSGQNKYFLTVDEMRILIQAHVDPSFSV' A
#
# COMPACT_ATOMS: atom_id res chain seq x y z
N MET A 1 -15.33 10.34 -0.77
CA MET A 1 -14.70 9.48 -1.79
C MET A 1 -13.27 9.24 -1.33
N HIS A 2 -12.84 7.99 -1.32
CA HIS A 2 -11.46 7.59 -1.01
C HIS A 2 -10.91 6.82 -2.20
N GLU A 3 -9.61 6.88 -2.41
CA GLU A 3 -8.94 6.08 -3.43
C GLU A 3 -8.68 4.69 -2.84
N GLU A 4 -8.91 3.66 -3.64
CA GLU A 4 -8.67 2.27 -3.28
C GLU A 4 -7.58 1.72 -4.21
N MET A 5 -6.51 1.18 -3.61
CA MET A 5 -5.38 0.61 -4.35
C MET A 5 -5.46 -0.92 -4.41
N ILE A 6 -6.01 -1.56 -3.38
CA ILE A 6 -6.24 -3.00 -3.34
C ILE A 6 -7.69 -3.20 -2.93
N THR A 7 -8.50 -3.68 -3.87
CA THR A 7 -9.92 -3.96 -3.62
C THR A 7 -10.07 -5.26 -2.83
N THR A 8 -11.23 -5.47 -2.20
CA THR A 8 -11.55 -6.74 -1.52
C THR A 8 -11.55 -7.94 -2.46
N SER A 9 -11.70 -7.72 -3.77
CA SER A 9 -11.63 -8.79 -4.79
C SER A 9 -10.18 -9.11 -5.15
N ASP A 10 -9.30 -8.11 -5.22
CA ASP A 10 -7.87 -8.34 -5.47
C ASP A 10 -7.15 -8.94 -4.25
N ALA A 11 -7.69 -8.71 -3.05
CA ALA A 11 -7.16 -9.25 -1.80
C ALA A 11 -7.02 -10.79 -1.82
N PHE A 12 -7.86 -11.50 -2.58
CA PHE A 12 -7.79 -12.96 -2.71
C PHE A 12 -6.46 -13.48 -3.27
N THR A 13 -5.77 -12.70 -4.09
CA THR A 13 -4.46 -13.05 -4.63
C THR A 13 -3.35 -12.12 -4.16
N THR A 14 -3.61 -11.34 -3.11
CA THR A 14 -2.65 -10.39 -2.57
C THR A 14 -1.86 -10.99 -1.41
N VAL A 15 -0.55 -10.80 -1.43
CA VAL A 15 0.35 -11.12 -0.32
C VAL A 15 1.00 -9.87 0.27
N ASP A 16 1.22 -9.89 1.58
CA ASP A 16 1.98 -8.94 2.37
C ASP A 16 3.47 -9.36 2.42
N CYS A 17 4.34 -8.53 1.85
CA CYS A 17 5.79 -8.71 1.81
C CYS A 17 6.51 -7.86 2.88
N GLY A 18 5.78 -7.24 3.81
CA GLY A 18 6.30 -6.36 4.86
C GLY A 18 6.31 -4.89 4.44
N GLU A 19 7.18 -4.52 3.49
CA GLU A 19 7.29 -3.12 3.03
C GLU A 19 6.31 -2.78 1.89
N TYR A 20 5.77 -3.80 1.24
CA TYR A 20 4.86 -3.66 0.11
C TYR A 20 3.90 -4.84 0.02
N TYR A 21 2.84 -4.65 -0.75
CA TYR A 21 1.92 -5.71 -1.13
C TYR A 21 2.16 -6.13 -2.58
N ALA A 22 1.91 -7.40 -2.90
CA ALA A 22 1.93 -7.90 -4.27
C ALA A 22 0.58 -8.52 -4.62
N ILE A 23 -0.11 -7.96 -5.61
CA ILE A 23 -1.30 -8.56 -6.22
C ILE A 23 -0.83 -9.53 -7.29
N LEU A 24 -1.09 -10.82 -7.09
CA LEU A 24 -0.54 -11.89 -7.93
C LEU A 24 -1.57 -12.40 -8.93
N PRO A 25 -1.13 -12.97 -10.08
CA PRO A 25 -2.03 -13.67 -10.98
C PRO A 25 -2.75 -14.82 -10.28
N VAL A 26 -4.03 -15.03 -10.61
CA VAL A 26 -4.85 -16.13 -10.06
C VAL A 26 -4.33 -17.52 -10.48
N HIS A 27 -3.58 -17.59 -11.58
CA HIS A 27 -3.06 -18.84 -12.13
C HIS A 27 -1.55 -18.97 -11.93
N GLY A 28 -1.09 -20.21 -11.71
CA GLY A 28 0.31 -20.52 -11.44
C GLY A 28 0.56 -20.78 -9.96
N ASP A 29 1.83 -20.90 -9.61
CA ASP A 29 2.33 -21.17 -8.24
C ASP A 29 2.89 -19.90 -7.56
N TYR A 30 2.50 -18.71 -8.04
CA TYR A 30 3.09 -17.46 -7.59
C TYR A 30 2.82 -17.20 -6.10
N ILE A 31 1.61 -17.49 -5.63
CA ILE A 31 1.25 -17.28 -4.22
C ILE A 31 2.14 -18.16 -3.35
N GLU A 32 2.23 -19.45 -3.66
CA GLU A 32 3.05 -20.42 -2.96
C GLU A 32 4.52 -19.99 -2.92
N ARG A 33 5.08 -19.57 -4.06
CA ARG A 33 6.46 -19.08 -4.15
C ARG A 33 6.72 -17.86 -3.28
N TYR A 34 5.78 -16.91 -3.22
CA TYR A 34 5.92 -15.75 -2.35
C TYR A 34 5.80 -16.12 -0.87
N LEU A 35 4.92 -17.06 -0.53
CA LEU A 35 4.82 -17.60 0.83
C LEU A 35 6.12 -18.31 1.26
N GLU A 36 6.76 -19.06 0.36
CA GLU A 36 8.07 -19.69 0.59
C GLU A 36 9.19 -18.64 0.80
N MET A 37 9.08 -17.47 0.15
CA MET A 37 9.97 -16.33 0.35
C MET A 37 9.68 -15.53 1.62
N GLY A 38 8.67 -15.93 2.41
CA GLY A 38 8.32 -15.31 3.69
C GLY A 38 7.21 -14.27 3.64
N ALA A 39 6.54 -14.10 2.49
CA ALA A 39 5.33 -13.29 2.41
C ALA A 39 4.17 -13.96 3.16
N LYS A 40 3.11 -13.19 3.44
CA LYS A 40 1.91 -13.68 4.13
C LYS A 40 0.66 -13.35 3.34
N MET A 41 -0.35 -14.21 3.37
CA MET A 41 -1.67 -13.83 2.84
C MET A 41 -2.24 -12.67 3.64
N VAL A 42 -2.88 -11.72 2.95
CA VAL A 42 -3.65 -10.66 3.62
C VAL A 42 -4.90 -11.23 4.29
N GLU A 43 -5.47 -10.50 5.24
CA GLU A 43 -6.68 -10.92 5.95
C GLU A 43 -7.91 -11.00 5.03
N THR A 44 -8.84 -11.90 5.33
CA THR A 44 -10.10 -12.00 4.58
C THR A 44 -10.88 -10.68 4.67
N GLY A 45 -11.26 -10.13 3.52
CA GLY A 45 -11.95 -8.84 3.44
C GLY A 45 -11.01 -7.64 3.55
N PHE A 46 -9.69 -7.85 3.49
CA PHE A 46 -8.71 -6.77 3.40
C PHE A 46 -9.02 -5.84 2.21
N SER A 47 -8.89 -4.55 2.45
CA SER A 47 -8.80 -3.53 1.41
C SER A 47 -7.77 -2.49 1.81
N TYR A 48 -7.06 -1.94 0.82
CA TYR A 48 -6.09 -0.88 1.04
C TYR A 48 -6.57 0.39 0.36
N ASN A 49 -7.06 1.33 1.17
CA ASN A 49 -7.66 2.58 0.71
C ASN A 49 -7.18 3.78 1.51
N SER A 50 -7.17 4.96 0.88
CA SER A 50 -6.68 6.20 1.46
C SER A 50 -7.52 6.71 2.63
N GLY A 51 -8.72 6.16 2.87
CA GLY A 51 -9.56 6.52 4.01
C GLY A 51 -9.18 5.79 5.31
N GLN A 52 -8.48 4.67 5.21
CA GLN A 52 -8.18 3.78 6.35
C GLN A 52 -6.68 3.51 6.52
N ASN A 53 -5.83 4.31 5.89
CA ASN A 53 -4.39 4.21 6.06
C ASN A 53 -4.01 4.31 7.55
N LYS A 54 -3.05 3.50 7.98
CA LYS A 54 -2.53 3.55 9.36
C LYS A 54 -1.80 4.87 9.65
N TYR A 55 -1.29 5.51 8.61
CA TYR A 55 -0.48 6.71 8.69
C TYR A 55 -0.99 7.76 7.71
N PHE A 56 -1.11 8.99 8.21
CA PHE A 56 -1.43 10.18 7.44
C PHE A 56 -0.39 11.24 7.73
N LEU A 57 0.03 11.96 6.70
CA LEU A 57 0.95 13.07 6.86
C LEU A 57 0.25 14.24 7.56
N THR A 58 0.94 14.84 8.50
CA THR A 58 0.57 16.12 9.11
C THR A 58 0.82 17.26 8.12
N VAL A 59 0.23 18.43 8.40
CA VAL A 59 0.47 19.64 7.60
C VAL A 59 1.94 20.00 7.56
N ASP A 60 2.66 19.86 8.67
CA ASP A 60 4.08 20.21 8.73
C ASP A 60 4.96 19.23 7.94
N GLU A 61 4.67 17.92 8.02
CA GLU A 61 5.37 16.92 7.19
C GLU A 61 5.13 17.17 5.70
N MET A 62 3.89 17.52 5.32
CA MET A 62 3.59 17.89 3.93
C MET A 62 4.38 19.13 3.49
N ARG A 63 4.49 20.16 4.34
CA ARG A 63 5.29 21.36 4.03
C ARG A 63 6.77 21.03 3.82
N ILE A 64 7.33 20.17 4.68
CA ILE A 64 8.72 19.69 4.56
C ILE A 64 8.92 18.96 3.24
N LEU A 65 8.01 18.07 2.86
CA LEU A 65 8.10 17.32 1.61
C LEU A 65 8.00 18.24 0.38
N ILE A 66 7.12 19.25 0.42
CA ILE A 66 7.00 20.26 -0.65
C ILE A 66 8.30 21.05 -0.78
N GLN A 67 8.87 21.54 0.34
CA GLN A 67 10.15 22.26 0.32
C GLN A 67 11.29 21.38 -0.21
N ALA A 68 11.36 20.12 0.19
CA ALA A 68 12.44 19.22 -0.17
C ALA A 68 12.41 18.76 -1.64
N HIS A 69 11.21 18.60 -2.22
CA HIS A 69 11.05 17.89 -3.50
C HIS A 69 10.35 18.68 -4.60
N VAL A 70 9.73 19.83 -4.31
CA VAL A 70 8.92 20.60 -5.27
C VAL A 70 9.38 22.06 -5.36
N ASP A 71 9.36 22.79 -4.26
CA ASP A 71 9.71 24.22 -4.20
C ASP A 71 10.50 24.54 -2.92
N PRO A 72 11.85 24.65 -2.99
CA PRO A 72 12.70 24.97 -1.85
C PRO A 72 12.41 26.30 -1.17
N SER A 73 11.69 27.22 -1.83
CA SER A 73 11.31 28.52 -1.31
C SER A 73 9.91 28.57 -0.72
N PHE A 74 9.18 27.45 -0.73
CA PHE A 74 7.81 27.36 -0.25
C PHE A 74 7.67 27.82 1.21
N SER A 75 6.78 28.79 1.47
CA SER A 75 6.44 29.27 2.81
C SER A 75 4.96 29.66 2.87
N VAL A 76 4.26 29.27 3.95
CA VAL A 76 2.83 29.54 4.18
C VAL A 76 2.62 30.14 5.55
#